data_AF-A0A855F8I9-F1
#
_entry.id   AF-A0A855F8I9-F1
#
_cell.length_a   1.000
_cell.length_b   1.000
_cell.length_c   1.000
_cell.angle_alpha   90.00
_cell.angle_beta   90.00
_cell.angle_gamma   90.00
#
_symmetry.space_group_name_H-M   'P 1'
#
loop_
_entity.id
_entity.type
_entity.pdbx_description
1 polymer ?
#
loop_
_entity_poly.entity_id
_entity_poly.type
_entity_poly.pdbx_seq_one_letter_code
_entity_poly.pdbx_strand_id
1 'polypeptide(L)'
;MSKMKFIENVGSSSTTAHLGTKKLGHDVNAAAYECDGKIVIKLESNGVPVKGVSHIEMTREQYDEFCLPQARKLFVRGIELFGASTIFGE
;
A
#
# COMPACT_ATOMS: atom_id res chain seq x y z
N MET A 1 11.18 -21.22 0.03
CA MET A 1 10.58 -19.95 0.49
C MET A 1 10.39 -19.09 -0.73
N SER A 2 9.16 -18.75 -1.06
CA SER A 2 8.86 -17.84 -2.18
C SER A 2 9.52 -16.49 -1.93
N LYS A 3 10.36 -16.05 -2.86
CA LYS A 3 11.13 -14.82 -2.73
C LYS A 3 10.23 -13.65 -3.11
N MET A 4 9.79 -12.87 -2.12
CA MET A 4 9.12 -11.59 -2.39
C MET A 4 10.14 -10.62 -2.98
N LYS A 5 9.81 -10.05 -4.15
CA LYS A 5 10.63 -9.04 -4.82
C LYS A 5 9.88 -7.71 -4.78
N PHE A 6 10.45 -6.70 -4.14
CA PHE A 6 9.91 -5.34 -4.18
C PHE A 6 9.84 -4.82 -5.62
N ILE A 7 8.74 -4.16 -5.95
CA ILE A 7 8.50 -3.52 -7.25
C ILE A 7 8.62 -2.01 -7.10
N GLU A 8 7.67 -1.39 -6.39
CA GLU A 8 7.61 0.06 -6.18
C GLU A 8 6.68 0.41 -5.01
N ASN A 9 6.73 1.67 -4.57
CA ASN A 9 5.69 2.23 -3.71
C ASN A 9 4.54 2.74 -4.58
N VAL A 10 3.34 2.25 -4.31
CA VAL A 10 2.12 2.57 -5.06
C VAL A 10 1.17 3.50 -4.32
N GLY A 11 1.47 3.80 -3.06
CA GLY A 11 0.87 4.90 -2.34
C GLY A 11 1.76 5.34 -1.18
N SER A 12 1.62 6.59 -0.76
CA SER A 12 2.37 7.16 0.34
C SER A 12 1.53 8.18 1.11
N SER A 13 1.69 8.18 2.42
CA SER A 13 1.20 9.20 3.34
C SER A 13 2.36 9.59 4.23
N SER A 14 2.87 10.80 4.03
CA SER A 14 3.90 11.39 4.89
C SER A 14 3.40 11.77 6.29
N THR A 15 2.08 11.68 6.52
CA THR A 15 1.42 11.98 7.80
C THR A 15 0.95 10.71 8.50
N THR A 16 0.24 10.85 9.61
CA THR A 16 -0.36 9.71 10.30
C THR A 16 -1.47 9.09 9.45
N ALA A 17 -1.34 7.81 9.11
CA ALA A 17 -2.43 7.04 8.50
C ALA A 17 -3.21 6.24 9.56
N HIS A 18 -4.52 6.13 9.37
CA HIS A 18 -5.43 5.39 10.23
C HIS A 18 -6.23 4.37 9.43
N LEU A 19 -6.48 3.20 10.03
CA LEU A 19 -7.46 2.23 9.54
C LEU A 19 -8.57 2.10 10.59
N GLY A 20 -9.72 2.74 10.33
CA GLY A 20 -10.74 2.94 11.37
C GLY A 20 -10.16 3.74 12.54
N THR A 21 -10.22 3.20 13.76
CA THR A 21 -9.64 3.83 14.97
C THR A 21 -8.16 3.48 15.19
N LYS A 22 -7.58 2.58 14.40
CA LYS A 22 -6.21 2.10 14.58
C LYS A 22 -5.22 3.03 13.88
N LYS A 23 -4.28 3.61 14.65
CA LYS A 23 -3.10 4.32 14.11
C LYS A 23 -2.16 3.32 13.44
N LEU A 24 -1.86 3.53 12.15
CA LEU A 24 -0.95 2.67 11.37
C LEU A 24 0.51 3.09 11.52
N GLY A 25 0.75 4.38 11.77
CA GLY A 25 2.08 4.95 11.94
C GLY A 25 2.22 6.29 11.22
N HIS A 26 3.42 6.84 11.27
CA HIS A 26 3.85 7.98 10.45
C HIS A 26 4.62 7.43 9.22
N ASP A 27 4.60 8.18 8.12
CA ASP A 27 5.22 7.77 6.84
C ASP A 27 4.81 6.35 6.41
N VAL A 28 3.52 6.21 6.11
CA VAL A 28 2.93 4.94 5.70
C VAL A 28 2.95 4.85 4.19
N ASN A 29 3.49 3.75 3.67
CA ASN A 29 3.56 3.46 2.25
C ASN A 29 2.73 2.21 1.94
N ALA A 30 2.05 2.22 0.80
CA ALA A 30 1.56 1.01 0.16
C ALA A 30 2.65 0.53 -0.81
N ALA A 31 3.31 -0.57 -0.47
CA ALA A 31 4.43 -1.14 -1.22
C ALA A 31 3.96 -2.38 -1.99
N ALA A 32 4.27 -2.44 -3.29
CA ALA A 32 3.95 -3.56 -4.15
C ALA A 32 5.15 -4.52 -4.26
N TYR A 33 4.86 -5.81 -4.17
CA TYR A 33 5.81 -6.91 -4.27
C TYR A 33 5.32 -7.93 -5.29
N GLU A 34 6.25 -8.57 -5.99
CA GLU A 34 5.99 -9.77 -6.76
C GLU A 34 6.29 -11.00 -5.91
N CYS A 35 5.33 -11.94 -5.85
CA CYS A 35 5.46 -13.21 -5.15
C CYS A 35 4.71 -14.29 -5.91
N ASP A 36 5.41 -15.34 -6.35
CA ASP A 36 4.82 -16.52 -7.03
C ASP A 36 3.88 -16.16 -8.20
N GLY A 37 4.27 -15.19 -9.03
CA GLY A 37 3.50 -14.74 -10.19
C GLY A 37 2.29 -13.85 -9.86
N LYS A 38 2.09 -13.50 -8.59
CA LYS A 38 1.09 -12.52 -8.14
C LYS A 38 1.75 -11.23 -7.68
N ILE A 39 0.94 -10.16 -7.68
CA ILE A 39 1.29 -8.90 -7.05
C ILE A 39 0.64 -8.83 -5.68
N VAL A 40 1.45 -8.51 -4.68
CA VAL A 40 1.08 -8.39 -3.28
C VAL A 40 1.35 -6.95 -2.86
N ILE A 41 0.31 -6.23 -2.43
CA ILE A 41 0.45 -4.88 -1.87
C ILE A 41 0.36 -4.97 -0.34
N LYS A 42 1.32 -4.37 0.34
CA LYS A 42 1.37 -4.28 1.82
C LYS A 42 1.45 -2.84 2.27
N LEU A 43 0.89 -2.56 3.44
CA LEU A 43 1.17 -1.31 4.14
C LEU A 43 2.43 -1.46 4.98
N GLU A 44 3.34 -0.49 4.84
CA GLU A 44 4.55 -0.37 5.62
C GLU A 44 4.59 1.00 6.32
N SER A 45 5.02 1.06 7.57
CA SER A 45 5.37 2.32 8.24
C SER A 45 6.87 2.34 8.43
N ASN A 46 7.55 3.36 7.90
CA ASN A 46 9.01 3.48 7.93
C ASN A 46 9.73 2.23 7.36
N GLY A 47 9.18 1.65 6.27
CA GLY A 47 9.74 0.45 5.63
C GLY A 47 9.55 -0.86 6.39
N VAL A 48 8.71 -0.86 7.45
CA VAL A 48 8.35 -2.07 8.20
C VAL A 48 6.88 -2.40 7.99
N PRO A 49 6.52 -3.64 7.62
CA PRO A 49 5.12 -4.04 7.44
C PRO A 49 4.26 -3.77 8.68
N VAL A 50 3.12 -3.10 8.48
CA VAL A 50 2.20 -2.79 9.57
C VAL A 50 1.51 -4.06 10.05
N LYS A 51 1.72 -4.42 11.32
CA LYS A 51 1.15 -5.64 11.91
C LYS A 51 -0.38 -5.60 11.95
N GLY A 52 -1.01 -6.72 11.63
CA GLY A 52 -2.47 -6.87 11.70
C GLY A 52 -3.23 -6.05 10.66
N VAL A 53 -2.59 -5.74 9.53
CA VAL A 53 -3.25 -5.28 8.30
C VAL A 53 -3.06 -6.39 7.27
N SER A 54 -4.16 -6.83 6.65
CA SER A 54 -4.09 -7.82 5.57
C SER A 54 -3.41 -7.22 4.35
N HIS A 55 -2.69 -8.03 3.57
CA HIS A 55 -2.20 -7.62 2.26
C HIS A 55 -3.29 -7.77 1.20
N ILE A 56 -3.13 -7.08 0.08
CA ILE A 56 -3.98 -7.21 -1.10
C ILE A 56 -3.22 -8.04 -2.13
N GLU A 57 -3.87 -9.07 -2.68
CA GLU A 57 -3.33 -9.84 -3.81
C GLU A 57 -4.07 -9.49 -5.08
N MET A 58 -3.34 -9.38 -6.18
CA MET A 58 -3.90 -9.19 -7.51
C MET A 58 -3.03 -9.85 -8.57
N THR A 59 -3.59 -10.10 -9.75
CA THR A 59 -2.81 -10.57 -10.90
C THR A 59 -1.95 -9.43 -11.46
N ARG A 60 -1.00 -9.77 -12.34
CA ARG A 60 -0.19 -8.77 -13.03
C ARG A 60 -1.07 -7.81 -13.84
N GLU A 61 -2.06 -8.34 -14.54
CA GLU A 61 -2.96 -7.57 -15.38
C GLU A 61 -3.79 -6.58 -14.56
N GLN A 62 -4.32 -7.01 -13.42
CA GLN A 62 -5.04 -6.14 -12.48
C GLN A 62 -4.14 -5.03 -11.91
N TYR A 63 -2.87 -5.35 -11.66
CA TYR A 63 -1.89 -4.37 -11.20
C TYR A 63 -1.56 -3.34 -12.29
N ASP A 64 -1.38 -3.78 -13.52
CA ASP A 64 -1.08 -2.90 -14.65
C ASP A 64 -2.26 -1.95 -14.91
N GLU A 65 -3.50 -2.43 -14.81
CA GLU A 65 -4.71 -1.59 -14.84
C GLU A 65 -4.76 -0.58 -13.69
N PHE A 66 -4.44 -1.01 -12.46
CA PHE A 66 -4.32 -0.14 -11.29
C PHE A 66 -3.25 0.95 -11.46
N CYS A 67 -2.17 0.65 -12.17
CA CYS A 67 -1.07 1.57 -12.45
C CYS A 67 -1.39 2.61 -13.54
N LEU A 68 -2.51 2.48 -14.28
CA LEU A 68 -2.87 3.42 -15.34
C LEU A 68 -3.02 4.85 -14.77
N PRO A 69 -2.56 5.89 -15.50
CA PRO A 69 -2.55 7.28 -15.01
C PRO A 69 -3.92 7.81 -14.54
N GLN A 70 -5.00 7.34 -15.16
CA GLN A 70 -6.37 7.67 -14.79
C GLN A 70 -6.85 7.00 -13.49
N ALA A 71 -6.27 5.86 -13.11
CA ALA A 71 -6.52 5.16 -11.84
C ALA A 71 -5.66 5.74 -10.69
N ARG A 72 -4.45 6.23 -11.03
CA ARG A 72 -3.38 6.65 -10.10
C ARG A 72 -3.36 8.13 -9.71
N LYS A 73 -4.42 8.91 -10.02
CA LYS A 73 -4.44 10.39 -9.93
C LYS A 73 -4.05 11.01 -8.57
N LEU A 74 -3.95 10.23 -7.50
CA LEU A 74 -3.39 10.67 -6.23
C LEU A 74 -2.51 9.54 -5.66
N PHE A 75 -1.25 9.86 -5.36
CA PHE A 75 -0.32 9.01 -4.58
C PHE A 75 -0.90 8.52 -3.22
N VAL A 76 -2.09 8.97 -2.83
CA VAL A 76 -2.83 8.58 -1.62
C VAL A 76 -3.65 7.29 -1.82
N ARG A 77 -4.01 6.94 -3.07
CA ARG A 77 -4.95 5.82 -3.36
C ARG A 77 -4.46 4.44 -2.93
N GLY A 78 -3.15 4.19 -2.97
CA GLY A 78 -2.61 2.90 -2.54
C GLY A 78 -2.93 2.57 -1.08
N ILE A 79 -3.05 3.59 -0.22
CA ILE A 79 -3.43 3.44 1.19
C ILE A 79 -4.96 3.32 1.32
N GLU A 80 -5.71 4.08 0.51
CA GLU A 80 -7.19 3.99 0.46
C GLU A 80 -7.69 2.59 0.05
N LEU A 81 -6.91 1.82 -0.73
CA LEU A 81 -7.23 0.42 -1.04
C LEU A 81 -7.43 -0.45 0.21
N PHE A 82 -6.80 -0.09 1.32
CA PHE A 82 -6.94 -0.79 2.59
C PHE A 82 -8.10 -0.25 3.45
N GLY A 83 -8.87 0.72 2.94
CA GLY A 83 -9.87 1.44 3.73
C GLY A 83 -9.27 2.42 4.73
N ALA A 84 -8.00 2.80 4.54
CA ALA A 84 -7.29 3.70 5.44
C ALA A 84 -7.43 5.17 5.00
N SER A 85 -7.50 6.06 5.99
CA SER A 85 -7.59 7.51 5.83
C SER A 85 -6.34 8.20 6.39
N THR A 86 -5.94 9.32 5.79
CA THR A 86 -4.82 10.13 6.25
C THR A 86 -5.33 11.39 6.95
N ILE A 87 -4.72 11.75 8.09
CA ILE A 87 -4.99 13.01 8.77
C ILE A 87 -3.79 13.92 8.56
N PHE A 88 -4.03 15.16 8.14
CA PHE A 88 -2.98 16.19 7.99
C PHE A 88 -3.00 17.11 9.21
N GLY A 89 -1.85 17.23 9.92
CA GLY A 89 -1.63 18.27 10.92
C GLY A 89 -1.85 17.92 12.40
N GLU A 90 -1.47 16.72 12.86
CA GLU A 90 -1.21 16.51 14.31
C GLU A 90 0.13 17.12 14.73
#